data_AF-A0A7C0UH67-F1
#
_entry.id   AF-A0A7C0UH67-F1
#
_cell.length_a   1.000
_cell.length_b   1.000
_cell.length_c   1.000
_cell.angle_alpha   90.00
_cell.angle_beta   90.00
_cell.angle_gamma   90.00
#
_symmetry.space_group_name_H-M   'P 1'
#
loop_
_entity.id
_entity.type
_entity.pdbx_description
1 polymer ?
#
loop_
_entity_poly.entity_id
_entity_poly.type
_entity_poly.pdbx_seq_one_letter_code
_entity_poly.pdbx_strand_id
1 'polypeptide(L)'
;MMRNQLKDYFSLENVSGTDDAVSLIRKQNVLCLIAYLDDKTGYSPLELFLFTEQFPTIPTIAIVDGSNFNLIFTCAKIGVKEIVTRQELRRINEKLFLISERRELRGGGGRNWNLILAIVPRL
;
A
#
# COMPACT_ATOMS: atom_id res chain seq x y z
N MET A 1 6.93 -8.67 14.98
CA MET A 1 8.17 -7.87 14.93
C MET A 1 8.08 -6.68 13.95
N MET A 2 7.58 -6.85 12.71
CA MET A 2 7.47 -5.76 11.70
C MET A 2 6.57 -4.57 12.11
N ARG A 3 5.48 -4.84 12.84
CA ARG A 3 4.49 -3.84 13.29
C ARG A 3 5.04 -2.83 14.32
N ASN A 4 6.16 -3.12 14.99
CA ASN A 4 6.70 -2.26 16.05
C ASN A 4 7.69 -1.21 15.54
N GLN A 5 8.38 -1.45 14.42
CA GLN A 5 9.34 -0.48 13.86
C GLN A 5 8.65 0.62 13.03
N LEU A 6 7.50 0.31 12.42
CA LEU A 6 6.73 1.27 11.64
C LEU A 6 5.90 2.22 12.51
N LYS A 7 5.53 1.81 13.73
CA LYS A 7 4.68 2.60 14.64
C LYS A 7 5.30 3.92 15.09
N ASP A 8 6.62 3.99 15.14
CA ASP A 8 7.34 5.19 15.55
C ASP A 8 7.32 6.28 14.47
N TYR A 9 6.99 5.91 13.22
CA TYR A 9 7.02 6.80 12.05
C TYR A 9 5.68 6.87 11.29
N PHE A 10 4.82 5.86 11.42
CA PHE A 10 3.60 5.68 10.64
C PHE A 10 2.46 5.11 11.50
N SER A 11 1.24 5.58 11.25
CA SER A 11 0.02 4.97 11.80
C SER A 11 -0.43 3.84 10.89
N LEU A 12 -0.57 2.63 11.44
CA LEU A 12 -1.02 1.46 10.67
C LEU A 12 -2.52 1.28 10.87
N GLU A 13 -3.33 1.50 9.82
CA GLU A 13 -4.78 1.30 9.85
C GLU A 13 -5.15 0.09 9.00
N ASN A 14 -5.73 -0.93 9.64
CA ASN A 14 -6.27 -2.06 8.90
C ASN A 14 -7.67 -1.68 8.38
N VAL A 15 -7.89 -1.82 7.08
CA VAL A 15 -9.17 -1.56 6.41
C VAL A 15 -9.71 -2.86 5.83
N SER A 16 -11.02 -3.07 5.82
CA SER A 16 -11.58 -4.36 5.39
C SER A 16 -11.64 -4.54 3.86
N GLY A 17 -11.48 -3.45 3.10
CA GLY A 17 -11.52 -3.46 1.64
C GLY A 17 -11.23 -2.09 1.03
N THR A 18 -11.42 -1.97 -0.29
CA THR A 18 -11.19 -0.71 -1.05
C THR A 18 -12.09 0.42 -0.60
N ASP A 19 -13.37 0.17 -0.32
CA ASP A 19 -14.33 1.21 0.05
C ASP A 19 -14.00 1.86 1.40
N ASP A 20 -13.53 1.05 2.35
CA ASP A 20 -13.01 1.54 3.63
C ASP A 20 -11.72 2.34 3.42
N ALA A 21 -10.82 1.87 2.54
CA ALA A 21 -9.61 2.60 2.19
C ALA A 21 -9.94 3.97 1.57
N VAL A 22 -10.90 4.01 0.64
CA VAL A 22 -11.42 5.25 0.02
C VAL A 22 -11.99 6.18 1.08
N SER A 23 -12.79 5.64 2.00
CA SER A 23 -13.39 6.41 3.10
C SER A 23 -12.33 7.00 4.03
N LEU A 24 -11.24 6.27 4.27
CA LEU A 24 -10.11 6.71 5.09
C LEU A 24 -9.31 7.82 4.40
N ILE A 25 -9.04 7.67 3.10
CA ILE A 25 -8.32 8.66 2.27
C ILE A 25 -9.07 9.98 2.20
N ARG A 26 -10.40 9.94 2.11
CA ARG A 26 -11.23 11.17 2.10
C ARG A 26 -11.21 11.91 3.43
N LYS A 27 -10.95 11.21 4.54
CA LYS A 27 -10.94 11.79 5.89
C LYS A 27 -9.55 12.24 6.32
N GLN A 28 -8.51 11.60 5.79
CA GLN A 28 -7.15 11.73 6.31
C GLN A 28 -6.11 11.63 5.18
N ASN A 29 -4.95 12.25 5.39
CA ASN A 29 -3.83 12.16 4.45
C ASN A 29 -3.18 10.77 4.51
N VAL A 30 -3.50 9.92 3.55
CA VAL A 30 -2.89 8.60 3.37
C VAL A 30 -1.62 8.72 2.52
N LEU A 31 -0.55 8.06 2.97
CA LEU A 31 0.70 8.01 2.21
C LEU A 31 0.66 6.93 1.15
N CYS A 32 0.26 5.74 1.55
CA CYS A 32 0.45 4.55 0.76
C CYS A 32 -0.66 3.56 1.09
N LEU A 33 -1.20 2.94 0.04
CA LEU A 33 -2.01 1.74 0.18
C LEU A 33 -1.09 0.53 0.18
N ILE A 34 -1.31 -0.41 1.11
CA ILE A 34 -0.64 -1.72 1.11
C ILE A 34 -1.72 -2.79 0.95
N ALA A 35 -1.75 -3.44 -0.21
CA ALA A 35 -2.75 -4.46 -0.53
C ALA A 35 -2.10 -5.84 -0.49
N TYR A 36 -2.62 -6.75 0.34
CA TYR A 36 -2.28 -8.17 0.25
C TYR A 36 -3.17 -8.82 -0.80
N LEU A 37 -2.55 -9.36 -1.85
CA LEU A 37 -3.24 -10.03 -2.93
C LEU A 37 -2.89 -11.51 -2.90
N ASP A 38 -3.90 -12.34 -2.73
CA ASP A 38 -3.78 -13.76 -3.00
C ASP A 38 -5.06 -14.33 -3.62
N ASP A 39 -4.94 -15.50 -4.23
CA ASP A 39 -6.03 -16.17 -4.96
C ASP A 39 -7.19 -16.61 -4.04
N LYS A 40 -7.06 -16.46 -2.72
CA LYS A 40 -8.01 -16.94 -1.70
C LYS A 40 -8.73 -15.80 -0.97
N THR A 41 -8.18 -14.59 -1.01
CA THR A 41 -8.66 -13.41 -0.25
C THR A 41 -9.87 -12.72 -0.83
N GLY A 42 -10.29 -13.06 -2.06
CA GLY A 42 -11.42 -12.41 -2.73
C GLY A 42 -11.13 -10.97 -3.20
N TYR A 43 -10.02 -10.38 -2.77
CA TYR A 43 -9.58 -9.05 -3.17
C TYR A 43 -8.97 -9.11 -4.58
N SER A 44 -9.63 -8.47 -5.54
CA SER A 44 -9.32 -8.63 -6.95
C SER A 44 -8.32 -7.56 -7.44
N PRO A 45 -7.46 -7.88 -8.42
CA PRO A 45 -6.66 -6.87 -9.11
C PRO A 45 -7.49 -5.74 -9.72
N LEU A 46 -8.78 -5.98 -10.03
CA LEU A 46 -9.69 -4.98 -10.56
C LEU A 46 -10.02 -3.90 -9.52
N GLU A 47 -10.27 -4.28 -8.27
CA GLU A 47 -10.52 -3.33 -7.19
C GLU A 47 -9.30 -2.43 -6.96
N LEU A 48 -8.10 -3.02 -7.03
CA LEU A 48 -6.86 -2.28 -6.90
C LEU A 48 -6.64 -1.32 -8.08
N PHE A 49 -7.01 -1.72 -9.30
CA PHE A 49 -6.97 -0.86 -10.49
C PHE A 49 -7.91 0.35 -10.34
N LEU A 50 -9.16 0.11 -9.93
CA LEU A 50 -10.12 1.20 -9.70
C LEU A 50 -9.61 2.18 -8.64
N PHE A 51 -8.96 1.67 -7.60
CA PHE A 51 -8.33 2.50 -6.59
C PHE A 51 -7.20 3.37 -7.18
N THR A 52 -6.29 2.78 -7.95
CA THR A 52 -5.15 3.52 -8.54
C THR A 52 -5.60 4.59 -9.54
N GLU A 53 -6.69 4.33 -10.26
CA GLU A 53 -7.31 5.32 -11.15
C GLU A 53 -7.97 6.47 -10.36
N GLN A 54 -8.63 6.18 -9.24
CA GLN A 54 -9.28 7.20 -8.41
C GLN A 54 -8.28 8.04 -7.62
N PHE A 55 -7.15 7.44 -7.19
CA PHE A 55 -6.14 8.08 -6.36
C PHE A 55 -4.72 7.94 -6.94
N PRO A 56 -4.45 8.48 -8.14
CA PRO A 56 -3.18 8.25 -8.85
C PRO A 56 -1.95 8.84 -8.14
N THR A 57 -2.15 9.73 -7.17
CA THR A 57 -1.09 10.35 -6.36
C THR A 57 -0.75 9.54 -5.09
N ILE A 58 -1.57 8.54 -4.76
CA ILE A 58 -1.35 7.64 -3.62
C ILE A 58 -0.65 6.38 -4.13
N PRO A 59 0.65 6.20 -3.84
CA PRO A 59 1.35 5.00 -4.23
C PRO A 59 0.72 3.76 -3.58
N THR A 60 0.68 2.69 -4.37
CA THR A 60 0.20 1.38 -3.93
C THR A 60 1.36 0.40 -3.91
N ILE A 61 1.50 -0.33 -2.80
CA ILE A 61 2.38 -1.50 -2.68
C ILE A 61 1.49 -2.74 -2.70
N ALA A 62 1.69 -3.62 -3.67
CA ALA A 62 1.05 -4.94 -3.67
C ALA A 62 1.96 -5.97 -3.01
N ILE A 63 1.42 -6.71 -2.05
CA ILE A 63 2.07 -7.87 -1.45
C ILE A 63 1.45 -9.11 -2.06
N VAL A 64 2.26 -9.88 -2.79
CA VAL A 64 1.80 -11.02 -3.60
C VAL A 64 2.56 -12.28 -3.23
N ASP A 65 1.97 -13.43 -3.56
CA ASP A 65 2.73 -14.69 -3.59
C ASP A 65 3.72 -14.69 -4.75
N GLY A 66 5.02 -14.85 -4.45
CA GLY A 66 6.09 -14.84 -5.44
C GLY A 66 5.98 -15.96 -6.49
N SER A 67 5.18 -17.00 -6.22
CA SER A 67 4.93 -18.08 -7.18
C SER A 67 3.86 -17.74 -8.23
N ASN A 68 3.02 -16.72 -7.99
CA ASN A 68 1.93 -16.35 -8.88
C ASN A 68 2.36 -15.21 -9.84
N PHE A 69 3.08 -15.61 -10.89
CA PHE A 69 3.59 -14.68 -11.92
C PHE A 69 2.47 -13.91 -12.64
N ASN A 70 1.31 -14.52 -12.85
CA ASN A 70 0.18 -13.87 -13.50
C ASN A 70 -0.35 -12.70 -12.65
N LEU A 71 -0.45 -12.90 -11.33
CA LEU A 71 -0.85 -11.86 -10.40
C LEU A 71 0.18 -10.73 -10.34
N ILE A 72 1.47 -11.05 -10.27
CA ILE A 72 2.57 -10.05 -10.33
C ILE A 72 2.43 -9.20 -11.59
N PHE A 73 2.29 -9.84 -12.75
CA PHE A 73 2.20 -9.13 -14.03
C PHE A 73 0.94 -8.28 -14.13
N THR A 74 -0.18 -8.77 -13.61
CA THR A 74 -1.43 -8.02 -13.55
C THR A 74 -1.28 -6.77 -12.68
N CYS A 75 -0.66 -6.90 -11.50
CA CYS A 75 -0.37 -5.77 -10.61
C CYS A 75 0.50 -4.70 -11.29
N ALA A 76 1.53 -5.13 -12.01
CA ALA A 76 2.41 -4.21 -12.73
C ALA A 76 1.66 -3.44 -13.82
N LYS A 77 0.74 -4.10 -14.54
CA LYS A 77 -0.07 -3.49 -15.60
C LYS A 77 -1.06 -2.44 -15.09
N ILE A 78 -1.63 -2.65 -13.91
CA ILE A 78 -2.65 -1.76 -13.33
C ILE A 78 -2.05 -0.56 -12.58
N GLY A 79 -0.73 -0.32 -12.70
CA GLY A 79 -0.09 0.86 -12.14
C GLY A 79 0.29 0.76 -10.66
N VAL A 80 0.33 -0.43 -10.08
CA VAL A 80 0.91 -0.63 -8.75
C VAL A 80 2.36 -0.15 -8.76
N LYS A 81 2.71 0.68 -7.77
CA LYS A 81 4.02 1.36 -7.76
C LYS A 81 5.15 0.42 -7.39
N GLU A 82 4.91 -0.49 -6.44
CA GLU A 82 5.88 -1.46 -5.96
C GLU A 82 5.20 -2.81 -5.71
N ILE A 83 5.86 -3.90 -6.07
CA ILE A 83 5.41 -5.25 -5.79
C ILE A 83 6.41 -5.89 -4.83
N VAL A 84 5.91 -6.42 -3.72
CA VAL A 84 6.70 -7.09 -2.70
C VAL A 84 6.22 -8.53 -2.61
N THR A 85 7.12 -9.48 -2.81
CA THR A 85 6.78 -10.89 -2.60
C THR A 85 6.73 -11.22 -1.10
N ARG A 86 5.99 -12.27 -0.72
CA ARG A 86 5.94 -12.74 0.68
C ARG A 86 7.34 -13.00 1.28
N GLN A 87 8.27 -13.50 0.46
CA GLN A 87 9.66 -13.76 0.86
C GLN A 87 10.42 -12.46 1.16
N GLU A 88 10.01 -11.35 0.53
CA GLU A 88 10.65 -10.04 0.62
C GLU A 88 9.94 -9.07 1.55
N LEU A 89 8.96 -9.53 2.35
CA LEU A 89 8.20 -8.67 3.28
C LEU A 89 9.07 -7.77 4.16
N ARG A 90 10.28 -8.23 4.52
CA ARG A 90 11.25 -7.44 5.29
C ARG A 90 11.65 -6.13 4.60
N ARG A 91 11.58 -6.06 3.28
CA ARG A 91 11.93 -4.89 2.45
C ARG A 91 10.83 -3.85 2.38
N ILE A 92 9.63 -4.12 2.93
CA ILE A 92 8.52 -3.16 2.86
C ILE A 92 8.87 -1.84 3.56
N ASN A 93 9.64 -1.89 4.65
CA ASN A 93 10.09 -0.70 5.37
C ASN A 93 10.98 0.18 4.49
N GLU A 94 11.90 -0.42 3.74
CA GLU A 94 12.76 0.29 2.78
C GLU A 94 11.91 0.97 1.70
N LYS A 95 10.90 0.26 1.18
CA LYS A 95 9.98 0.80 0.15
C LYS A 95 9.15 1.97 0.69
N LEU A 96 8.62 1.84 1.90
CA LEU A 96 7.86 2.90 2.56
C LEU A 96 8.72 4.14 2.83
N PHE A 97 9.97 3.95 3.27
CA PHE A 97 10.92 5.04 3.46
C PHE A 97 11.19 5.80 2.15
N LEU A 98 11.48 5.07 1.06
CA LEU A 98 11.67 5.67 -0.27
C LEU A 98 10.44 6.43 -0.79
N ILE A 99 9.23 5.93 -0.49
CA ILE A 99 7.98 6.62 -0.83
C ILE A 99 7.84 7.91 -0.04
N SER A 100 8.16 7.89 1.26
CA SER A 100 8.13 9.07 2.14
C SER A 100 9.10 10.15 1.65
N GLU A 101 10.38 9.80 1.44
CA GLU A 101 11.39 10.75 0.96
C GLU A 101 10.99 11.40 -0.38
N ARG A 102 10.47 10.60 -1.33
CA ARG A 102 10.01 11.12 -2.62
C ARG A 102 8.85 12.11 -2.51
N ARG A 103 8.00 11.99 -1.48
CA ARG A 103 6.93 12.96 -1.24
C ARG A 103 7.46 14.23 -0.59
N GLU A 104 8.39 14.13 0.36
CA GLU A 104 9.03 15.30 0.98
C GLU A 104 9.76 16.15 -0.06
N LEU A 105 10.50 15.51 -0.97
CA LEU A 105 11.22 16.18 -2.07
C LEU A 105 10.32 16.91 -3.07
N ARG A 106 9.02 16.60 -3.11
CA ARG A 106 8.03 17.26 -3.99
C ARG A 106 7.38 18.51 -3.35
N GLY A 107 7.96 19.05 -2.29
CA GLY A 107 7.53 20.32 -1.68
C GLY A 107 6.53 20.17 -0.52
N GLY A 108 6.37 18.96 0.01
CA GLY A 108 5.62 18.73 1.25
C GLY A 108 6.48 19.11 2.45
N GLY A 109 6.53 20.41 2.80
CA GLY A 109 7.25 20.93 3.96
C GLY A 109 6.98 20.11 5.23
N GLY A 110 8.05 19.85 5.98
CA GLY A 110 8.03 19.00 7.17
C GLY A 110 6.98 19.43 8.20
N ARG A 111 6.23 18.44 8.70
CA ARG A 111 5.54 18.39 10.01
C ARG A 111 4.74 17.09 10.07
N ASN A 112 4.96 16.31 11.14
CA ASN A 112 4.17 15.15 11.59
C ASN A 112 3.03 14.73 10.66
N TRP A 113 3.36 13.91 9.69
CA TRP A 113 2.34 13.22 8.92
C TRP A 113 1.88 12.05 9.79
N ASN A 114 0.63 12.06 10.23
CA ASN A 114 -0.07 10.84 10.66
C ASN A 114 -0.28 9.99 9.41
N LEU A 115 0.82 9.39 8.99
CA LEU A 115 0.97 8.63 7.79
C LEU A 115 0.21 7.33 7.95
N ILE A 116 -1.01 7.29 7.41
CA ILE A 116 -1.80 6.08 7.47
C ILE A 116 -1.38 5.13 6.36
N LEU A 117 -1.03 3.92 6.75
CA LEU A 117 -0.94 2.78 5.84
C LEU A 117 -2.26 2.03 5.94
N ALA A 118 -3.05 2.13 4.88
CA ALA A 118 -4.26 1.31 4.73
C ALA A 118 -3.80 -0.10 4.35
N ILE A 119 -3.96 -1.05 5.27
CA ILE A 119 -3.68 -2.47 5.03
C ILE A 119 -4.99 -3.16 4.78
N VAL A 120 -5.16 -3.75 3.59
CA VAL A 120 -6.23 -4.73 3.36
C VAL A 120 -5.71 -6.09 3.85
N PRO A 121 -6.18 -6.59 5.01
CA PRO A 121 -5.66 -7.82 5.57
C PRO A 121 -6.16 -9.03 4.78
N ARG A 122 -5.41 -10.12 4.92
CA ARG A 122 -5.90 -11.45 4.59
C ARG A 122 -7.05 -11.78 5.54
N LEU A 123 -8.25 -12.06 4.99
CA LEU A 123 -9.35 -12.68 5.75
C LEU A 123 -8.93 -14.07 6.26
#